data_AF-A0A939FFP5-F1
#
_entry.id   AF-A0A939FFP5-F1
#
_cell.length_a   1.000
_cell.length_b   1.000
_cell.length_c   1.000
_cell.angle_alpha   90.00
_cell.angle_beta   90.00
_cell.angle_gamma   90.00
#
_symmetry.space_group_name_H-M   'P 1'
#
loop_
_entity.id
_entity.type
_entity.pdbx_description
1 polymer ?
#
loop_
_entity_poly.entity_id
_entity_poly.type
_entity_poly.pdbx_seq_one_letter_code
_entity_poly.pdbx_strand_id
1 'polypeptide(L)'
;MTVTVVHGTVGSPLGELLLVGEESATAPGGVALVSLSVPGQKGGAVVEDGWRCAPEAFGAVAEQLRAYFAGELTRFDVEFAGGGSDFQRRVWGALEGLEYGETVSYGEIATRIGMSPGAGVRAVGTAIGRNPLLVVRPCHRVIG
;
A
#
# COMPACT_ATOMS: atom_id res chain seq x y z
N MET A 1 -24.54 3.63 5.24
CA MET A 1 -24.09 2.25 5.49
C MET A 1 -22.80 2.33 6.25
N THR A 2 -22.71 1.78 7.45
CA THR A 2 -21.44 1.71 8.18
C THR A 2 -20.59 0.65 7.49
N VAL A 3 -19.45 1.03 6.94
CA VAL A 3 -18.53 0.06 6.34
C VAL A 3 -17.90 -0.75 7.47
N THR A 4 -17.95 -2.07 7.38
CA THR A 4 -17.31 -2.95 8.36
C THR A 4 -15.81 -3.02 8.06
N VAL A 5 -15.01 -2.48 8.96
CA VAL A 5 -13.54 -2.57 8.88
C VAL A 5 -13.09 -3.87 9.53
N VAL A 6 -12.28 -4.63 8.78
CA VAL A 6 -11.64 -5.88 9.23
C VAL A 6 -10.13 -5.71 9.30
N HIS A 7 -9.49 -6.46 10.19
CA HIS A 7 -8.04 -6.49 10.30
C HIS A 7 -7.50 -7.90 10.57
N GLY A 8 -6.21 -8.10 10.26
CA GLY A 8 -5.49 -9.34 10.49
C GLY A 8 -3.99 -9.13 10.35
N THR A 9 -3.18 -10.12 10.74
CA THR A 9 -1.73 -10.09 10.51
C THR A 9 -1.29 -11.23 9.59
N VAL A 10 -0.22 -10.99 8.85
CA VAL A 10 0.48 -12.01 8.06
C VAL A 10 1.98 -11.97 8.36
N GLY A 11 2.60 -13.13 8.54
CA GLY A 11 4.05 -13.22 8.67
C GLY A 11 4.76 -12.94 7.36
N SER A 12 5.91 -12.28 7.42
CA SER A 12 6.75 -11.98 6.26
C SER A 12 8.24 -11.89 6.63
N PRO A 13 9.16 -11.86 5.65
CA PRO A 13 10.56 -11.53 5.90
C PRO A 13 10.80 -10.15 6.53
N LEU A 14 9.80 -9.24 6.46
CA LEU A 14 9.84 -7.92 7.09
C LEU A 14 9.27 -7.92 8.52
N GLY A 15 8.95 -9.11 9.07
CA GLY A 15 8.20 -9.28 10.31
C GLY A 15 6.70 -9.46 10.07
N GLU A 16 5.90 -9.30 11.13
CA GLU A 16 4.44 -9.29 10.98
C GLU A 16 3.98 -8.04 10.24
N LEU A 17 3.09 -8.22 9.28
CA LEU A 17 2.41 -7.14 8.57
C LEU A 17 0.95 -7.11 9.01
N LEU A 18 0.50 -5.98 9.53
CA LEU A 18 -0.90 -5.68 9.79
C LEU A 18 -1.59 -5.31 8.49
N LEU A 19 -2.66 -6.02 8.17
CA LEU A 19 -3.60 -5.70 7.10
C LEU A 19 -4.87 -5.15 7.71
N VAL A 20 -5.38 -4.08 7.10
CA VAL A 20 -6.66 -3.46 7.41
C VAL A 20 -7.41 -3.32 6.11
N GLY A 21 -8.68 -3.67 6.09
CA GLY A 21 -9.49 -3.65 4.89
C GLY A 21 -10.98 -3.51 5.17
N GLU A 22 -11.72 -3.34 4.09
CA GLU A 22 -13.17 -3.22 4.06
C GLU A 22 -13.73 -4.28 3.11
N GLU A 23 -14.90 -4.83 3.43
CA GLU A 23 -15.57 -5.79 2.55
C GLU A 23 -15.87 -5.13 1.19
N SER A 24 -15.44 -5.77 0.11
CA SER A 24 -15.62 -5.27 -1.25
C SER A 24 -16.06 -6.40 -2.16
N ALA A 25 -17.15 -6.17 -2.90
CA ALA A 25 -17.68 -7.12 -3.87
C ALA A 25 -16.81 -7.23 -5.14
N THR A 26 -15.92 -6.27 -5.38
CA THR A 26 -15.04 -6.21 -6.55
C THR A 26 -13.62 -6.65 -6.25
N ALA A 27 -13.22 -6.66 -4.97
CA ALA A 27 -11.87 -7.03 -4.59
C ALA A 27 -11.64 -8.56 -4.71
N PRO A 28 -10.49 -8.99 -5.24
CA PRO A 28 -10.08 -10.40 -5.17
C PRO A 28 -10.05 -10.90 -3.73
N GLY A 29 -10.82 -11.94 -3.42
CA GLY A 29 -10.94 -12.47 -2.06
C GLY A 29 -11.92 -11.70 -1.16
N GLY A 30 -12.66 -10.72 -1.68
CA GLY A 30 -13.78 -10.06 -0.98
C GLY A 30 -13.39 -8.93 -0.03
N VAL A 31 -12.11 -8.53 0.01
CA VAL A 31 -11.63 -7.43 0.85
C VAL A 31 -10.76 -6.45 0.06
N ALA A 32 -11.10 -5.16 0.12
CA ALA A 32 -10.23 -4.10 -0.37
C ALA A 32 -9.30 -3.64 0.76
N LEU A 33 -8.01 -3.47 0.49
CA LEU A 33 -7.08 -2.98 1.49
C LEU A 33 -7.30 -1.48 1.74
N VAL A 34 -7.33 -1.12 3.01
CA VAL A 34 -7.20 0.26 3.50
C VAL A 34 -5.76 0.53 3.92
N SER A 35 -5.10 -0.46 4.54
CA SER A 35 -3.70 -0.36 4.92
C SER A 35 -3.00 -1.72 4.93
N LEU A 36 -1.71 -1.72 4.60
CA LEU A 36 -0.77 -2.81 4.83
C LEU A 36 0.50 -2.20 5.42
N SER A 37 0.80 -2.55 6.67
CA SER A 37 1.78 -1.85 7.47
C SER A 37 2.49 -2.77 8.47
N VAL A 38 3.79 -2.59 8.72
CA VAL A 38 4.43 -3.14 9.93
C VAL A 38 3.79 -2.47 11.17
N PRO A 39 3.36 -3.23 12.19
CA PRO A 39 2.82 -2.68 13.42
C PRO A 39 3.75 -1.66 14.07
N GLY A 40 3.19 -0.53 14.53
CA GLY A 40 3.95 0.53 15.21
C GLY A 40 4.80 1.41 14.30
N GLN A 41 4.82 1.18 12.98
CA GLN A 41 5.51 2.10 12.08
C GLN A 41 4.88 3.48 12.09
N LYS A 42 5.69 4.52 11.87
CA LYS A 42 5.20 5.89 11.78
C LYS A 42 4.20 6.04 10.62
N GLY A 43 2.96 6.39 10.95
CA GLY A 43 1.89 6.58 9.95
C GLY A 43 1.26 5.29 9.44
N GLY A 44 1.59 4.14 10.01
CA GLY A 44 0.85 2.89 9.80
C GLY A 44 -0.48 2.89 10.55
N ALA A 45 -1.35 1.95 10.21
CA ALA A 45 -2.62 1.77 10.90
C ALA A 45 -2.39 1.28 12.34
N VAL A 46 -3.26 1.71 13.24
CA VAL A 46 -3.38 1.17 14.59
C VAL A 46 -4.79 0.58 14.67
N VAL A 47 -4.91 -0.65 15.17
CA VAL A 47 -6.21 -1.30 15.33
C VAL A 47 -7.06 -0.47 16.29
N GLU A 48 -8.27 -0.12 15.86
CA GLU A 48 -9.22 0.68 16.65
C GLU A 48 -10.31 -0.20 17.26
N ASP A 49 -10.91 0.29 18.34
CA ASP A 49 -12.05 -0.35 18.99
C ASP A 49 -13.23 -0.47 18.00
N GLY A 50 -13.81 -1.66 17.93
CA GLY A 50 -14.96 -1.95 17.06
C GLY A 50 -14.59 -2.47 15.67
N TRP A 51 -13.31 -2.49 15.30
CA TRP A 51 -12.88 -3.24 14.11
C TRP A 51 -12.96 -4.75 14.37
N ARG A 52 -13.29 -5.51 13.33
CA ARG A 52 -13.42 -6.97 13.43
C ARG A 52 -12.08 -7.64 13.12
N CYS A 53 -11.57 -8.41 14.06
CA CYS A 53 -10.42 -9.29 13.79
C CYS A 53 -10.89 -10.46 12.91
N ALA A 54 -10.43 -10.50 11.66
CA ALA A 54 -10.80 -11.49 10.64
C ALA A 54 -9.62 -11.75 9.70
N PRO A 55 -8.52 -12.37 10.18
CA PRO A 55 -7.33 -12.65 9.37
C PRO A 55 -7.63 -13.51 8.14
N GLU A 56 -8.63 -14.38 8.21
CA GLU A 56 -9.10 -15.22 7.11
C GLU A 56 -9.62 -14.42 5.91
N ALA A 57 -10.10 -13.19 6.12
CA ALA A 57 -10.56 -12.31 5.04
C ALA A 57 -9.41 -11.90 4.09
N PHE A 58 -8.17 -11.97 4.55
CA PHE A 58 -6.99 -11.56 3.78
C PHE A 58 -6.29 -12.72 3.07
N GLY A 59 -6.92 -13.90 2.95
CA GLY A 59 -6.30 -15.09 2.36
C GLY A 59 -5.67 -14.84 0.98
N ALA A 60 -6.39 -14.18 0.08
CA ALA A 60 -5.89 -13.85 -1.27
C ALA A 60 -4.70 -12.88 -1.24
N VAL A 61 -4.74 -11.87 -0.36
CA VAL A 61 -3.62 -10.91 -0.20
C VAL A 61 -2.40 -11.60 0.43
N ALA A 62 -2.62 -12.45 1.42
CA ALA A 62 -1.57 -13.21 2.08
C ALA A 62 -0.87 -14.20 1.13
N GLU A 63 -1.62 -14.83 0.22
CA GLU A 63 -1.07 -15.65 -0.86
C GLU A 63 -0.16 -14.86 -1.78
N GLN A 64 -0.62 -13.69 -2.25
CA GLN A 64 0.19 -12.84 -3.11
C GLN A 64 1.45 -12.32 -2.43
N LEU A 65 1.36 -11.94 -1.14
CA LEU A 65 2.53 -11.53 -0.35
C LEU A 65 3.54 -12.67 -0.23
N ARG A 66 3.08 -13.90 0.06
CA ARG A 66 3.96 -15.07 0.11
C ARG A 66 4.65 -15.32 -1.24
N ALA A 67 3.90 -15.29 -2.33
CA ALA A 67 4.45 -15.46 -3.69
C ALA A 67 5.46 -14.35 -4.03
N TYR A 68 5.18 -13.09 -3.64
CA TYR A 68 6.10 -11.97 -3.84
C TYR A 68 7.42 -12.18 -3.12
N PHE A 69 7.37 -12.54 -1.83
CA PHE A 69 8.58 -12.80 -1.04
C PHE A 69 9.32 -14.07 -1.45
N ALA A 70 8.65 -15.03 -2.11
CA ALA A 70 9.26 -16.18 -2.74
C ALA A 70 9.90 -15.87 -4.12
N GLY A 71 9.66 -14.66 -4.68
CA GLY A 71 10.13 -14.28 -6.00
C GLY A 71 9.27 -14.81 -7.16
N GLU A 72 8.07 -15.29 -6.87
CA GLU A 72 7.13 -15.90 -7.83
C GLU A 72 6.09 -14.90 -8.38
N LEU A 73 5.92 -13.77 -7.70
CA LEU A 73 4.98 -12.71 -8.07
C LEU A 73 5.68 -11.36 -8.15
N THR A 74 5.47 -10.66 -9.26
CA THR A 74 6.06 -9.33 -9.51
C THR A 74 5.02 -8.21 -9.50
N ARG A 75 3.72 -8.53 -9.64
CA ARG A 75 2.61 -7.59 -9.67
C ARG A 75 1.46 -8.06 -8.77
N PHE A 76 1.01 -7.18 -7.90
CA PHE A 76 -0.14 -7.42 -7.03
C PHE A 76 -1.45 -7.08 -7.75
N ASP A 77 -2.48 -7.88 -7.46
CA ASP A 77 -3.88 -7.63 -7.83
C ASP A 77 -4.68 -7.45 -6.53
N VAL A 78 -4.76 -6.19 -6.08
CA VAL A 78 -5.34 -5.81 -4.80
C VAL A 78 -6.11 -4.51 -4.97
N GLU A 79 -7.36 -4.49 -4.52
CA GLU A 79 -8.17 -3.27 -4.49
C GLU A 79 -7.79 -2.39 -3.29
N PHE A 80 -7.80 -1.07 -3.49
CA PHE A 80 -7.54 -0.09 -2.44
C PHE A 80 -8.80 0.74 -2.14
N ALA A 81 -9.26 0.71 -0.90
CA ALA A 81 -10.43 1.47 -0.43
C ALA A 81 -10.06 2.64 0.52
N GLY A 82 -8.77 2.92 0.71
CA GLY A 82 -8.33 3.96 1.64
C GLY A 82 -8.47 5.40 1.12
N GLY A 83 -8.45 6.34 2.06
CA GLY A 83 -8.45 7.77 1.77
C GLY A 83 -7.13 8.33 1.23
N GLY A 84 -7.11 9.62 0.94
CA GLY A 84 -5.94 10.38 0.50
C GLY A 84 -6.34 11.72 -0.09
N SER A 85 -5.43 12.69 -0.15
CA SER A 85 -5.65 13.89 -0.95
C SER A 85 -5.52 13.58 -2.44
N ASP A 86 -6.05 14.45 -3.31
CA ASP A 86 -5.86 14.32 -4.77
C ASP A 86 -4.37 14.24 -5.15
N PHE A 87 -3.54 15.02 -4.45
CA PHE A 87 -2.10 15.00 -4.65
C PHE A 87 -1.49 13.65 -4.27
N GLN A 88 -1.85 13.10 -3.11
CA GLN A 88 -1.40 11.79 -2.67
C GLN A 88 -1.80 10.70 -3.66
N ARG A 89 -3.08 10.68 -4.09
CA ARG A 89 -3.56 9.71 -5.07
C ARG A 89 -2.79 9.77 -6.38
N ARG A 90 -2.46 10.96 -6.88
CA ARG A 90 -1.63 11.13 -8.10
C ARG A 90 -0.22 10.57 -7.92
N VAL A 91 0.42 10.86 -6.77
CA VAL A 91 1.75 10.31 -6.45
C VAL A 91 1.68 8.79 -6.35
N TRP A 92 0.69 8.26 -5.64
CA TRP A 92 0.51 6.84 -5.42
C TRP A 92 0.23 6.07 -6.73
N GLY A 93 -0.61 6.61 -7.61
CA GLY A 93 -0.82 6.04 -8.94
C GLY A 93 0.46 6.03 -9.78
N ALA A 94 1.33 7.05 -9.65
CA ALA A 94 2.63 7.04 -10.31
C ALA A 94 3.59 5.97 -9.75
N LEU A 95 3.45 5.59 -8.48
CA LEU A 95 4.20 4.46 -7.88
C LEU A 95 3.69 3.11 -8.38
N GLU A 96 2.37 2.95 -8.50
CA GLU A 96 1.75 1.68 -8.94
C GLU A 96 2.13 1.30 -10.38
N GLY A 97 2.53 2.28 -11.19
CA GLY A 97 3.11 2.06 -12.53
C GLY A 97 4.61 1.78 -12.55
N LEU A 98 5.26 1.49 -11.42
CA LEU A 98 6.67 1.09 -11.38
C LEU A 98 6.80 -0.43 -11.53
N GLU A 99 7.69 -0.87 -12.41
CA GLU A 99 7.97 -2.28 -12.66
C GLU A 99 8.83 -2.91 -11.56
N TYR A 100 8.70 -4.23 -11.40
CA TYR A 100 9.51 -4.99 -10.44
C TYR A 100 10.99 -4.97 -10.83
N GLY A 101 11.86 -4.75 -9.84
CA GLY A 101 13.32 -4.71 -10.05
C GLY A 101 13.86 -3.39 -10.58
N GLU A 102 12.99 -2.42 -10.88
CA GLU A 102 13.39 -1.08 -11.31
C GLU A 102 13.32 -0.06 -10.17
N THR A 103 14.13 0.99 -10.28
CA THR A 103 14.13 2.12 -9.36
C THR A 103 14.03 3.43 -10.12
N VAL A 104 13.39 4.43 -9.52
CA VAL A 104 13.29 5.79 -10.04
C VAL A 104 13.65 6.81 -8.97
N SER A 105 13.95 8.04 -9.37
CA SER A 105 14.18 9.14 -8.44
C SER A 105 12.90 9.85 -8.01
N TYR A 106 12.96 10.55 -6.88
CA TYR A 106 11.89 11.46 -6.46
C TYR A 106 11.59 12.53 -7.52
N GLY A 107 12.61 12.99 -8.26
CA GLY A 107 12.47 13.96 -9.34
C GLY A 107 11.73 13.39 -10.56
N GLU A 108 11.93 12.11 -10.87
CA GLU A 108 11.19 11.42 -11.92
C GLU A 108 9.72 11.25 -11.53
N ILE A 109 9.41 10.89 -10.29
CA ILE A 109 8.02 10.86 -9.80
C ILE A 109 7.38 12.24 -9.88
N ALA A 110 8.09 13.30 -9.44
CA ALA A 110 7.62 14.67 -9.57
C ALA A 110 7.29 15.04 -11.03
N THR A 111 8.16 14.65 -11.96
CA THR A 111 7.94 14.86 -13.41
C THR A 111 6.72 14.10 -13.91
N ARG A 112 6.54 12.82 -13.54
CA ARG A 112 5.39 11.99 -13.94
C ARG A 112 4.05 12.59 -13.52
N ILE A 113 4.02 13.29 -12.38
CA ILE A 113 2.81 13.96 -11.89
C ILE A 113 2.70 15.42 -12.33
N GLY A 114 3.54 15.89 -13.26
CA GLY A 114 3.45 17.25 -13.82
C GLY A 114 4.01 18.36 -12.92
N MET A 115 4.95 18.04 -12.03
CA MET A 115 5.68 19.02 -11.21
C MET A 115 7.14 19.15 -11.68
N SER A 116 7.75 20.30 -11.38
CA SER A 116 9.20 20.44 -11.58
C SER A 116 9.96 19.60 -10.54
N PRO A 117 11.05 18.90 -10.92
CA PRO A 117 11.86 18.12 -9.98
C PRO A 117 12.39 18.94 -8.80
N GLY A 118 12.77 20.21 -9.03
CA GLY A 118 13.33 21.05 -7.96
C GLY A 118 12.32 21.38 -6.85
N ALA A 119 11.10 21.79 -7.20
CA ALA A 119 10.09 22.19 -6.23
C ALA A 119 9.25 21.00 -5.71
N GLY A 120 9.06 19.97 -6.56
CA GLY A 120 8.14 18.87 -6.29
C GLY A 120 8.69 17.76 -5.39
N VAL A 121 10.01 17.55 -5.34
CA VAL A 121 10.63 16.39 -4.65
C VAL A 121 10.23 16.30 -3.17
N ARG A 122 10.20 17.42 -2.42
CA ARG A 122 9.82 17.38 -0.99
C ARG A 122 8.35 17.01 -0.77
N ALA A 123 7.47 17.55 -1.61
CA ALA A 123 6.04 17.24 -1.56
C ALA A 123 5.79 15.77 -1.94
N VAL A 124 6.43 15.31 -3.00
CA VAL A 124 6.41 13.90 -3.44
C VAL A 124 6.91 12.99 -2.33
N GLY A 125 8.08 13.26 -1.74
CA GLY A 125 8.62 12.45 -0.64
C GLY A 125 7.68 12.37 0.56
N THR A 126 6.99 13.47 0.89
CA THR A 126 5.96 13.47 1.95
C THR A 126 4.76 12.60 1.58
N ALA A 127 4.29 12.65 0.33
CA ALA A 127 3.18 11.81 -0.13
C ALA A 127 3.56 10.31 -0.22
N ILE A 128 4.79 10.00 -0.64
CA ILE A 128 5.35 8.65 -0.66
C ILE A 128 5.45 8.10 0.77
N GLY A 129 5.93 8.89 1.73
CA GLY A 129 6.00 8.50 3.15
C GLY A 129 4.63 8.34 3.82
N ARG A 130 3.54 8.73 3.15
CA ARG A 130 2.16 8.49 3.57
C ARG A 130 1.51 7.33 2.82
N ASN A 131 2.28 6.53 2.08
CA ASN A 131 1.78 5.34 1.42
C ASN A 131 1.16 4.37 2.44
N PRO A 132 -0.16 4.08 2.36
CA PRO A 132 -0.81 3.16 3.29
C PRO A 132 -0.56 1.69 2.96
N LEU A 133 -0.05 1.35 1.77
CA LEU A 133 0.12 -0.02 1.27
C LEU A 133 1.61 -0.35 1.09
N LEU A 134 2.31 -0.69 2.17
CA LEU A 134 3.70 -1.15 2.05
C LEU A 134 3.80 -2.36 1.13
N VAL A 135 4.94 -2.49 0.45
CA VAL A 135 5.27 -3.57 -0.52
C VAL A 135 4.40 -3.53 -1.78
N VAL A 136 3.07 -3.61 -1.64
CA VAL A 136 2.07 -3.60 -2.71
C VAL A 136 2.15 -2.33 -3.54
N ARG A 137 2.16 -1.16 -2.89
CA ARG A 137 2.47 0.10 -3.55
C ARG A 137 3.97 0.37 -3.38
N PRO A 138 4.77 0.36 -4.46
CA PRO A 138 6.22 0.16 -4.36
C PRO A 138 6.99 1.45 -4.03
N CYS A 139 6.70 2.07 -2.88
CA CYS A 139 7.39 3.26 -2.39
C CYS A 139 8.91 3.04 -2.18
N HIS A 140 9.32 1.80 -1.92
CA HIS A 140 10.72 1.40 -1.74
C HIS A 140 11.55 1.43 -3.04
N ARG A 141 10.90 1.60 -4.20
CA ARG A 141 11.56 1.74 -5.50
C ARG A 141 11.95 3.19 -5.83
N VAL A 142 11.65 4.15 -4.95
CA VAL A 142 12.00 5.56 -5.13
C VAL A 142 13.24 5.92 -4.30
N ILE A 143 14.33 6.31 -4.98
CA ILE A 143 15.64 6.54 -4.39
C ILE A 143 16.25 7.84 -4.94
N GLY A 144 16.82 8.68 -4.10
CA GLY A 144 17.52 9.90 -4.53
C GLY A 144 17.59 10.98 -3.48
#